data_AF-A0A815V9L9-F1
#
_entry.id   AF-A0A815V9L9-F1
#
_cell.length_a   1.000
_cell.length_b   1.000
_cell.length_c   1.000
_cell.angle_alpha   90.00
_cell.angle_beta   90.00
_cell.angle_gamma   90.00
#
_symmetry.space_group_name_H-M   'P 1'
#
loop_
_entity.id
_entity.type
_entity.pdbx_description
1 polymer ?
#
loop_
_entity_poly.entity_id
_entity_poly.type
_entity_poly.pdbx_seq_one_letter_code
_entity_poly.pdbx_strand_id
1 'polypeptide(L)'
;VLNSNDTIADATIANMFIVKDGIIKTPSLDEGCIAGIMRRYLLQCFDKEEILFKETKIEVKDIFEADEIFLTNTIFWHQMGKAGW
;
A
#
# COMPACT_ATOMS: atom_id res chain seq x y z
N VAL A 1 -1.92 -4.65 -9.81
CA VAL A 1 -1.15 -5.78 -10.37
C VAL A 1 -1.26 -6.93 -9.39
N LEU A 2 -1.64 -8.11 -9.87
CA LEU A 2 -1.73 -9.32 -9.07
C LEU A 2 -0.44 -10.14 -9.26
N ASN A 3 0.00 -10.85 -8.22
CA ASN A 3 1.01 -11.90 -8.36
C ASN A 3 0.37 -13.23 -8.80
N SER A 4 1.19 -14.28 -8.95
CA SER A 4 0.75 -15.61 -9.35
C SER A 4 -0.20 -16.31 -8.36
N ASN A 5 -0.40 -15.75 -7.17
CA ASN A 5 -1.30 -16.25 -6.13
C ASN A 5 -2.61 -15.42 -6.05
N ASP A 6 -2.90 -14.60 -7.06
CA ASP A 6 -4.06 -13.70 -7.15
C ASP A 6 -4.16 -12.66 -6.01
N THR A 7 -3.02 -12.34 -5.38
CA THR A 7 -2.92 -11.28 -4.37
C THR A 7 -2.21 -10.04 -4.88
N ILE A 8 -2.43 -8.92 -4.19
CA ILE A 8 -1.93 -7.65 -4.66
C ILE A 8 -0.43 -7.58 -4.46
N ALA A 9 0.30 -7.42 -5.56
CA ALA A 9 1.73 -7.15 -5.54
C ALA A 9 2.02 -5.65 -5.59
N ASP A 10 1.47 -4.96 -6.59
CA ASP A 10 1.84 -3.56 -6.85
C ASP A 10 0.77 -2.83 -7.67
N ALA A 11 0.95 -1.55 -7.95
CA ALA A 11 0.30 -0.87 -9.08
C ALA A 11 1.30 -0.71 -10.25
N THR A 12 0.79 -0.46 -11.46
CA THR A 12 1.58 -0.50 -12.71
C THR A 12 2.86 0.32 -12.67
N ILE A 13 2.85 1.46 -11.96
CA ILE A 13 4.00 2.35 -11.81
C ILE A 13 4.13 2.90 -10.38
N ALA A 14 3.57 2.24 -9.37
CA ALA A 14 3.51 2.81 -8.02
C ALA A 14 3.26 1.74 -6.95
N ASN A 15 3.89 1.88 -5.79
CA ASN A 15 3.59 1.06 -4.61
C ASN A 15 2.21 1.37 -4.04
N MET A 16 1.48 0.32 -3.66
CA MET A 16 0.14 0.42 -3.12
C MET A 16 0.14 0.29 -1.59
N PHE A 17 -0.70 1.12 -0.97
CA PHE A 17 -1.00 1.07 0.45
C PHE A 17 -2.52 1.13 0.64
N ILE A 18 -3.00 0.40 1.64
CA ILE A 18 -4.38 0.47 2.10
C ILE A 18 -4.41 0.88 3.57
N VAL A 19 -5.45 1.59 3.97
CA VAL A 19 -5.73 1.91 5.37
C VAL A 19 -6.99 1.16 5.76
N LYS A 20 -6.90 0.41 6.87
CA LYS A 20 -8.06 -0.22 7.47
C LYS A 20 -7.98 -0.15 8.98
N ASP A 21 -9.03 0.39 9.61
CA ASP A 21 -9.16 0.51 11.07
C ASP A 21 -7.94 1.23 11.70
N GLY A 22 -7.44 2.26 11.02
CA GLY A 22 -6.27 3.04 11.43
C GLY A 22 -4.91 2.35 11.24
N ILE A 23 -4.86 1.17 10.61
CA ILE A 23 -3.62 0.46 10.31
C ILE A 23 -3.32 0.55 8.81
N ILE A 24 -2.11 1.00 8.49
CA ILE A 24 -1.61 1.03 7.12
C ILE A 24 -1.10 -0.38 6.74
N LYS A 25 -1.48 -0.90 5.59
CA LYS A 25 -0.94 -2.15 5.04
C LYS A 25 -0.36 -1.91 3.66
N THR A 26 0.75 -2.56 3.37
CA THR A 26 1.36 -2.61 2.02
C THR A 26 1.79 -4.05 1.73
N PRO A 27 1.78 -4.49 0.45
CA PRO A 27 2.30 -5.81 0.10
C PRO A 27 3.73 -5.99 0.60
N SER A 28 3.99 -7.12 1.25
CA SER A 28 5.35 -7.51 1.63
C SER A 28 6.18 -7.86 0.39
N LEU A 29 7.52 -7.79 0.50
CA LEU A 29 8.41 -7.95 -0.65
C LEU A 29 8.32 -9.35 -1.29
N ASP A 30 7.99 -10.37 -0.50
CA ASP A 30 7.75 -11.75 -0.95
C ASP A 30 6.47 -11.91 -1.79
N GLU A 31 5.57 -10.91 -1.76
CA GLU A 31 4.40 -10.86 -2.66
C GLU A 31 4.75 -10.35 -4.07
N GLY A 32 6.03 -10.05 -4.35
CA GLY A 32 6.52 -9.65 -5.66
C GLY A 32 6.42 -8.14 -5.94
N CYS A 33 6.22 -7.33 -4.91
CA CYS A 33 6.17 -5.87 -5.05
C CYS A 33 7.56 -5.25 -5.25
N ILE A 34 7.62 -4.07 -5.87
CA ILE A 34 8.90 -3.38 -6.05
C ILE A 34 9.32 -2.74 -4.72
N ALA A 35 10.56 -2.97 -4.30
CA ALA A 35 11.18 -2.33 -3.13
C ALA A 35 11.51 -0.84 -3.39
N GLY A 36 10.49 -0.03 -3.69
CA GLY A 36 10.62 1.37 -4.08
C GLY A 36 11.25 2.26 -3.03
N ILE A 37 12.01 3.28 -3.48
CA ILE A 37 12.68 4.25 -2.59
C ILE A 37 11.65 5.02 -1.76
N MET A 38 10.55 5.48 -2.37
CA MET A 38 9.49 6.19 -1.66
C MET A 38 8.76 5.31 -0.65
N ARG A 39 8.49 4.05 -1.00
CA ARG A 39 7.94 3.07 -0.05
C ARG A 39 8.83 2.96 1.18
N ARG A 40 10.14 2.75 1.00
CA ARG A 40 11.09 2.64 2.12
C ARG A 40 11.10 3.90 2.97
N TYR A 41 11.12 5.08 2.34
CA TYR A 41 11.08 6.36 3.05
C TYR A 41 9.80 6.50 3.89
N LEU A 42 8.63 6.17 3.34
CA LEU A 42 7.37 6.23 4.06
C LEU A 42 7.31 5.24 5.22
N LEU A 43 7.78 4.00 5.06
CA LEU A 43 7.85 3.05 6.16
C LEU A 43 8.73 3.56 7.31
N GLN A 44 9.84 4.24 7.00
CA GLN A 44 10.67 4.90 8.02
C GLN A 44 9.97 6.10 8.68
N CYS A 45 9.18 6.87 7.93
CA CYS A 45 8.37 7.95 8.50
C CYS A 45 7.27 7.38 9.41
N PHE A 46 6.58 6.32 9.01
CA PHE A 46 5.55 5.68 9.82
C PHE A 46 6.12 5.17 11.14
N ASP A 47 7.28 4.52 11.09
CA ASP A 47 8.00 4.05 12.28
C ASP A 47 8.37 5.20 13.23
N LYS A 48 8.90 6.31 12.68
CA LYS A 48 9.28 7.50 13.46
C LYS A 48 8.10 8.22 14.12
N GLU A 49 6.97 8.27 13.44
CA GLU A 49 5.75 8.95 13.91
C GLU A 49 4.83 7.98 14.68
N GLU A 50 5.29 6.77 15.00
CA GLU A 50 4.54 5.73 15.72
C GLU A 50 3.20 5.37 15.05
N ILE A 51 3.14 5.49 13.72
CA ILE A 51 1.97 5.12 12.92
C ILE A 51 1.97 3.60 12.74
N LEU A 52 0.85 2.95 13.08
CA LEU A 52 0.70 1.50 12.91
C LEU A 52 0.70 1.11 11.44
N PHE A 53 1.68 0.31 11.03
CA PHE A 53 1.73 -0.27 9.69
C PHE A 53 2.13 -1.75 9.69
N LYS A 54 1.78 -2.45 8.61
CA LYS A 54 2.18 -3.85 8.36
C LYS A 54 2.55 -4.07 6.90
N GLU A 55 3.71 -4.67 6.68
CA GLU A 55 4.05 -5.32 5.41
C GLU A 55 3.43 -6.72 5.43
N THR A 56 2.44 -6.97 4.58
CA THR A 56 1.65 -8.22 4.63
C THR A 56 1.01 -8.56 3.29
N LYS A 57 0.49 -9.77 3.17
CA LYS A 57 -0.34 -10.19 2.03
C LYS A 57 -1.64 -9.39 2.01
N ILE A 58 -1.99 -8.86 0.84
CA ILE A 58 -3.23 -8.12 0.61
C ILE A 58 -4.05 -8.85 -0.45
N GLU A 59 -5.26 -9.26 -0.10
CA GLU A 59 -6.21 -9.88 -1.01
C GLU A 59 -7.07 -8.82 -1.72
N VAL A 60 -7.67 -9.19 -2.85
CA VAL A 60 -8.57 -8.29 -3.60
C VAL A 60 -9.75 -7.81 -2.73
N LYS A 61 -10.24 -8.65 -1.80
CA LYS A 61 -11.32 -8.25 -0.87
C LYS A 61 -10.91 -7.10 0.04
N ASP A 62 -9.64 -7.05 0.46
CA ASP A 62 -9.12 -6.03 1.38
C ASP A 62 -9.17 -4.64 0.74
N ILE A 63 -9.07 -4.54 -0.60
CA ILE A 63 -9.26 -3.30 -1.35
C ILE A 63 -10.68 -2.76 -1.20
N PHE A 64 -11.68 -3.64 -1.30
CA PHE A 64 -13.08 -3.22 -1.20
C PHE A 64 -13.44 -2.79 0.22
N GLU A 65 -12.88 -3.48 1.21
CA GLU A 65 -13.11 -3.23 2.63
C GLU A 65 -12.27 -2.08 3.21
N ALA A 66 -11.21 -1.65 2.51
CA ALA A 66 -10.34 -0.56 2.93
C ALA A 66 -11.11 0.75 3.12
N ASP A 67 -10.72 1.51 4.14
CA ASP A 67 -11.23 2.85 4.40
C ASP A 67 -10.62 3.84 3.41
N GLU A 68 -9.31 3.71 3.15
CA GLU A 68 -8.57 4.50 2.16
C GLU A 68 -7.54 3.65 1.40
N ILE A 69 -7.19 4.10 0.19
CA ILE A 69 -6.13 3.50 -0.63
C ILE A 69 -5.27 4.64 -1.20
N PHE A 70 -3.95 4.49 -1.16
CA PHE A 70 -3.06 5.45 -1.79
C PHE A 70 -1.91 4.77 -2.52
N LEU A 71 -1.38 5.48 -3.51
CA LEU A 71 -0.33 5.01 -4.40
C LEU A 71 0.88 5.93 -4.31
N THR A 72 2.08 5.36 -4.38
CA THR A 72 3.33 6.13 -4.23
C THR A 72 4.32 5.76 -5.34
N ASN A 73 4.91 6.78 -5.97
CA ASN A 73 6.02 6.64 -6.90
C ASN A 73 7.08 7.72 -6.59
N THR A 74 8.33 7.49 -6.96
CA THR A 74 9.45 8.45 -6.86
C THR A 74 9.23 9.74 -7.63
N ILE A 75 8.33 9.74 -8.63
CA ILE A 75 8.04 10.92 -9.45
C ILE A 75 6.72 11.61 -9.03
N PHE A 76 5.78 10.88 -8.40
CA PHE A 76 4.45 11.38 -8.06
C PHE A 76 3.92 10.78 -6.74
N TRP A 77 3.47 11.64 -5.83
CA TRP A 77 2.58 11.29 -4.72
C TRP A 77 1.14 11.56 -5.16
N HIS A 78 0.23 10.60 -5.06
CA HIS A 78 -1.21 10.79 -5.32
C HIS A 78 -2.02 10.01 -4.29
N GLN A 79 -2.84 10.72 -3.50
CA GLN A 79 -3.86 10.13 -2.64
C GLN A 79 -5.12 9.88 -3.49
N MET A 80 -5.61 8.64 -3.55
CA MET A 80 -6.90 8.33 -4.17
C MET A 80 -7.94 8.12 -3.07
N GLY A 81 -8.60 9.19 -2.64
CA GLY A 81 -9.75 9.10 -1.75
C GLY A 81 -10.94 8.44 -2.46
N LYS A 82 -11.75 7.64 -1.74
CA LYS A 82 -13.06 7.22 -2.23
C LYS A 82 -13.91 8.47 -2.43
N ALA A 83 -14.24 8.78 -3.69
CA ALA A 83 -15.28 9.76 -4.00
C ALA A 83 -16.63 9.23 -3.51
N GLY A 84 -17.32 9.99 -2.65
CA GLY A 84 -18.72 9.76 -2.33
C GLY A 84 -19.07 9.86 -0.85
N TRP A 85 -19.30 11.09 -0.39
CA TRP A 85 -20.65 11.54 0.00
C TRP A 85 -20.96 12.82 -0.76
#